data_AF-A0AAN8DVK2-F1
#
_entry.id   AF-A0AAN8DVK2-F1
#
_cell.length_a   1.000
_cell.length_b   1.000
_cell.length_c   1.000
_cell.angle_alpha   90.00
_cell.angle_beta   90.00
_cell.angle_gamma   90.00
#
_symmetry.space_group_name_H-M   'P 1'
#
loop_
_entity.id
_entity.type
_entity.pdbx_description
1 polymer ?
#
loop_
_entity_poly.entity_id
_entity_poly.type
_entity_poly.pdbx_seq_one_letter_code
_entity_poly.pdbx_strand_id
1 'polypeptide(L)'
;MFDESLNQATKKKQMDVHIRFWDDGCVRARYLGSHFLGHGRAEDLLHHIKECGAQLKMRQLMSVSMDGPNVNFKLVNLLQKEHAELYGAKDLAELLKSLLRRFVKRELLEDITPLKLTKVDAADEKNWVSPMNVDIGLGAESVIKALQSKPGSRVGELSVLTFRKECMKGLAAMVKKVQEKSPLKFPVVRHIACLDPTNMSRDPEWIVVHRKDEECSPKIPGGQAVGRRSFSW
;
A
#
# COMPACT_ATOMS: atom_id res chain seq x y z
N MET A 1 10.82 -2.45 -35.37
CA MET A 1 10.45 -1.10 -34.90
C MET A 1 9.93 -0.37 -36.12
N PHE A 2 8.73 0.19 -36.07
CA PHE A 2 8.17 0.93 -37.22
C PHE A 2 8.74 2.36 -37.23
N ASP A 3 9.03 2.89 -38.41
CA ASP A 3 9.45 4.29 -38.59
C ASP A 3 8.19 5.17 -38.62
N GLU A 4 8.01 5.94 -37.55
CA GLU A 4 6.82 6.76 -37.29
C GLU A 4 6.83 8.10 -38.03
N SER A 5 7.92 8.47 -38.70
CA SER A 5 8.14 9.82 -39.23
C SER A 5 7.22 10.22 -40.40
N LEU A 6 6.55 9.27 -41.05
CA LEU A 6 5.85 9.51 -42.33
C LEU A 6 4.33 9.31 -42.32
N ASN A 7 3.71 8.99 -41.18
CA ASN A 7 2.27 8.72 -41.15
C ASN A 7 1.47 9.92 -40.63
N GLN A 8 0.64 10.53 -41.50
CA GLN A 8 -0.19 11.69 -41.19
C GLN A 8 -1.28 11.38 -40.14
N ALA A 9 -1.62 10.11 -39.91
CA ALA A 9 -2.54 9.68 -38.86
C ALA A 9 -1.92 9.75 -37.44
N THR A 10 -0.60 9.85 -37.33
CA THR A 10 0.17 9.84 -36.06
C THR A 10 0.23 11.21 -35.36
N LYS A 11 -0.52 12.22 -35.83
CA LYS A 11 -0.62 13.53 -35.15
C LYS A 11 -1.23 13.46 -33.74
N LYS A 12 -1.85 12.34 -33.37
CA LYS A 12 -2.25 12.06 -31.99
C LYS A 12 -1.16 11.23 -31.34
N LYS A 13 -0.41 11.83 -30.40
CA LYS A 13 0.65 11.17 -29.62
C LYS A 13 0.18 9.77 -29.18
N GLN A 14 0.87 8.75 -29.65
CA GLN A 14 0.55 7.35 -29.39
C GLN A 14 1.43 6.82 -28.25
N MET A 15 0.86 6.03 -27.35
CA MET A 15 1.57 5.29 -26.32
C MET A 15 1.47 3.80 -26.59
N ASP A 16 2.59 3.19 -26.96
CA ASP A 16 2.70 1.74 -27.09
C ASP A 16 3.21 1.12 -25.80
N VAL A 17 2.49 0.10 -25.31
CA VAL A 17 2.82 -0.59 -24.07
C VAL A 17 3.39 -1.96 -24.37
N HIS A 18 4.60 -2.19 -23.87
CA HIS A 18 5.28 -3.47 -23.95
C HIS A 18 5.55 -4.03 -22.57
N ILE A 19 5.34 -5.32 -22.40
CA ILE A 19 5.74 -6.05 -21.20
C ILE A 19 7.00 -6.83 -21.54
N ARG A 20 8.07 -6.60 -20.78
CA ARG A 20 9.29 -7.40 -20.85
C ARG A 20 9.35 -8.31 -19.64
N PHE A 21 9.60 -9.58 -19.86
CA PHE A 21 9.69 -10.59 -18.80
C PHE A 21 10.81 -11.57 -19.10
N TRP A 22 11.37 -12.15 -18.05
CA TRP A 22 12.37 -13.21 -18.17
C TRP A 22 11.67 -14.55 -18.37
N ASP A 23 12.09 -15.31 -19.37
CA ASP A 23 11.62 -16.66 -19.64
C ASP A 23 12.76 -17.49 -20.25
N ASP A 24 13.02 -18.66 -19.67
CA ASP A 24 14.02 -19.62 -20.15
C ASP A 24 15.40 -18.99 -20.48
N GLY A 25 15.93 -18.21 -19.53
CA GLY A 25 17.27 -17.59 -19.66
C GLY A 25 17.33 -16.39 -20.61
N CYS A 26 16.20 -15.90 -21.14
CA CYS A 26 16.18 -14.76 -22.05
C CYS A 26 15.09 -13.74 -21.70
N VAL A 27 15.29 -12.48 -22.09
CA VAL A 27 14.26 -11.43 -21.98
C VAL A 27 13.32 -11.55 -23.18
N ARG A 28 12.05 -11.86 -22.93
CA ARG A 28 10.98 -11.81 -23.92
C ARG A 28 10.19 -10.52 -23.79
N ALA A 29 9.77 -9.96 -24.92
CA ALA A 29 8.89 -8.81 -24.97
C ALA A 29 7.55 -9.22 -25.59
N ARG A 30 6.45 -8.86 -24.93
CA ARG A 30 5.09 -9.00 -25.45
C ARG A 30 4.47 -7.62 -25.59
N TYR A 31 3.92 -7.35 -26.77
CA TYR A 31 3.11 -6.17 -26.99
C TYR A 31 1.77 -6.31 -26.28
N LEU A 32 1.40 -5.31 -25.48
CA LEU A 32 0.16 -5.31 -24.72
C LEU A 32 -0.94 -4.52 -25.43
N GLY A 33 -0.59 -3.37 -26.02
CA GLY A 33 -1.54 -2.53 -26.76
C GLY A 33 -1.01 -1.13 -27.04
N SER A 34 -1.83 -0.36 -27.74
CA SER A 34 -1.60 1.06 -28.07
C SER A 34 -2.75 1.91 -27.56
N HIS A 35 -2.43 3.09 -27.05
CA HIS A 35 -3.39 4.12 -26.67
C HIS A 35 -3.06 5.44 -27.36
N PHE A 36 -4.07 6.09 -27.94
CA PHE A 36 -3.93 7.44 -28.48
C PHE A 36 -4.16 8.45 -27.36
N LEU A 37 -3.09 9.10 -26.90
CA LEU A 37 -3.14 9.98 -25.72
C LEU A 37 -3.87 11.30 -25.99
N GLY A 38 -3.89 11.76 -27.25
CA GLY A 38 -4.37 13.09 -27.62
C GLY A 38 -3.45 14.21 -27.12
N HIS A 39 -3.25 14.31 -25.80
CA HIS A 39 -2.26 15.14 -25.13
C HIS A 39 -1.23 14.27 -24.39
N GLY A 40 0.06 14.59 -24.51
CA GLY A 40 1.14 13.82 -23.88
C GLY A 40 1.52 14.34 -22.50
N ARG A 41 0.54 14.58 -21.60
CA ARG A 41 0.83 14.98 -20.22
C ARG A 41 1.11 13.76 -19.36
N ALA A 42 1.87 13.95 -18.28
CA ALA A 42 2.22 12.86 -17.36
C ALA A 42 0.98 12.25 -16.67
N GLU A 43 -0.03 13.07 -16.41
CA GLU A 43 -1.31 12.65 -15.84
C GLU A 43 -2.09 11.73 -16.80
N ASP A 44 -2.11 12.09 -18.09
CA ASP A 44 -2.76 11.30 -19.14
C ASP A 44 -2.03 9.94 -19.30
N LEU A 45 -0.70 9.94 -19.26
CA LEU A 45 0.12 8.72 -19.29
C LEU A 45 -0.13 7.82 -18.07
N LEU A 46 -0.17 8.40 -16.87
CA LEU A 46 -0.44 7.66 -15.64
C LEU A 46 -1.80 6.96 -15.68
N HIS A 47 -2.82 7.63 -16.21
CA HIS A 47 -4.16 7.05 -16.37
C HIS A 47 -4.13 5.82 -17.27
N HIS A 48 -3.54 5.92 -18.46
CA HIS A 48 -3.47 4.80 -19.40
C HIS A 48 -2.56 3.66 -18.91
N ILE A 49 -1.47 3.98 -18.20
CA ILE A 49 -0.62 2.97 -17.55
C ILE A 49 -1.42 2.20 -16.50
N LYS A 50 -2.31 2.86 -15.74
CA LYS A 50 -3.19 2.19 -14.77
C LYS A 50 -4.25 1.32 -15.44
N GLU A 51 -4.86 1.79 -16.53
CA GLU A 51 -5.81 0.99 -17.30
C GLU A 51 -5.15 -0.25 -17.91
N CYS A 52 -3.95 -0.10 -18.49
CA CYS A 52 -3.14 -1.22 -18.95
C CYS A 52 -2.73 -2.15 -17.79
N GLY A 53 -2.29 -1.56 -16.68
CA GLY A 53 -1.85 -2.25 -15.48
C GLY A 53 -2.96 -3.03 -14.78
N ALA A 54 -4.22 -2.66 -14.94
CA ALA A 54 -5.36 -3.43 -14.44
C ALA A 54 -5.46 -4.83 -15.07
N GLN A 55 -4.97 -4.99 -16.30
CA GLN A 55 -4.86 -6.29 -16.98
C GLN A 55 -3.64 -7.10 -16.51
N LEU A 56 -2.73 -6.47 -15.76
CA LEU A 56 -1.48 -7.06 -15.31
C LEU A 56 -1.54 -7.41 -13.83
N LYS A 57 -0.93 -8.54 -13.49
CA LYS A 57 -0.61 -8.83 -12.09
C LYS A 57 0.51 -7.88 -11.66
N MET A 58 0.16 -6.69 -11.17
CA MET A 58 1.09 -5.62 -10.75
C MET A 58 2.21 -6.11 -9.80
N ARG A 59 1.97 -7.21 -9.07
CA ARG A 59 2.98 -7.93 -8.26
C ARG A 59 4.22 -8.40 -9.04
N GLN A 60 4.14 -8.49 -10.36
CA GLN A 60 5.22 -8.96 -11.24
C GLN A 60 5.90 -7.79 -12.00
N LEU A 61 5.43 -6.55 -11.82
CA LEU A 61 6.00 -5.39 -12.48
C LEU A 61 7.25 -4.93 -11.73
N MET A 62 8.42 -5.11 -12.35
CA MET A 62 9.72 -4.75 -11.77
C MET A 62 10.17 -3.32 -12.11
N SER A 63 9.81 -2.82 -13.30
CA SER A 63 10.26 -1.51 -13.77
C SER A 63 9.31 -0.96 -14.84
N VAL A 64 9.16 0.36 -14.86
CA VAL A 64 8.50 1.09 -15.97
C VAL A 64 9.57 1.94 -16.65
N SER A 65 9.74 1.76 -17.96
CA SER A 65 10.68 2.52 -18.78
C SER A 65 9.94 3.24 -19.90
N MET A 66 10.30 4.49 -20.16
CA MET A 66 9.69 5.33 -21.19
C MET A 66 10.75 6.15 -21.91
N ASP A 67 10.45 6.61 -23.12
CA ASP A 67 11.34 7.47 -23.91
C ASP A 67 11.00 8.96 -23.71
N GLY A 68 12.01 9.82 -23.49
CA GLY A 68 11.88 11.27 -23.31
C GLY A 68 11.98 11.82 -21.87
N PRO A 69 12.92 12.72 -21.53
CA PRO A 69 13.30 13.03 -20.14
C PRO A 69 12.24 13.75 -19.29
N ASN A 70 11.61 14.83 -19.78
CA ASN A 70 10.77 15.70 -18.93
C ASN A 70 9.44 15.06 -18.50
N VAL A 71 8.79 14.34 -19.41
CA VAL A 71 7.52 13.67 -19.13
C VAL A 71 7.77 12.46 -18.21
N ASN A 72 8.91 11.79 -18.37
CA ASN A 72 9.35 10.70 -17.51
C ASN A 72 9.61 11.15 -16.08
N PHE A 73 10.33 12.25 -15.85
CA PHE A 73 10.56 12.73 -14.48
C PHE A 73 9.25 13.12 -13.79
N LYS A 74 8.33 13.77 -14.50
CA LYS A 74 7.02 14.12 -13.93
C LYS A 74 6.17 12.87 -13.65
N LEU A 75 6.17 11.89 -14.56
CA LEU A 75 5.49 10.62 -14.33
C LEU A 75 6.12 9.83 -13.19
N VAL A 76 7.46 9.78 -13.11
CA VAL A 76 8.21 9.18 -12.00
C VAL A 76 7.86 9.89 -10.71
N ASN A 77 7.78 11.22 -10.66
CA ASN A 77 7.36 11.96 -9.48
C ASN A 77 5.89 11.69 -9.09
N LEU A 78 4.99 11.55 -10.06
CA LEU A 78 3.59 11.18 -9.79
C LEU A 78 3.49 9.74 -9.29
N LEU A 79 4.22 8.81 -9.93
CA LEU A 79 4.33 7.44 -9.50
C LEU A 79 4.97 7.36 -8.12
N GLN A 80 6.02 8.14 -7.83
CA GLN A 80 6.74 8.23 -6.54
C GLN A 80 5.93 8.93 -5.47
N LYS A 81 5.06 9.89 -5.82
CA LYS A 81 4.13 10.52 -4.88
C LYS A 81 3.02 9.54 -4.50
N GLU A 82 2.45 8.86 -5.49
CA GLU A 82 1.59 7.71 -5.23
C GLU A 82 2.37 6.65 -4.45
N HIS A 83 3.60 6.33 -4.82
CA HIS A 83 4.52 5.45 -4.10
C HIS A 83 4.70 5.92 -2.66
N ALA A 84 4.89 7.20 -2.36
CA ALA A 84 5.04 7.67 -0.99
C ALA A 84 3.72 7.50 -0.21
N GLU A 85 2.58 7.72 -0.85
CA GLU A 85 1.25 7.39 -0.32
C GLU A 85 1.00 5.87 -0.20
N LEU A 86 1.68 5.04 -1.01
CA LEU A 86 1.57 3.57 -1.09
C LEU A 86 2.59 2.83 -0.19
N TYR A 87 3.82 3.32 -0.01
CA TYR A 87 4.94 2.72 0.74
C TYR A 87 4.94 3.12 2.21
N GLY A 88 4.12 4.13 2.54
CA GLY A 88 3.59 4.26 3.88
C GLY A 88 2.73 3.08 4.31
N ALA A 89 2.48 2.04 3.50
CA ALA A 89 1.71 0.87 3.92
C ALA A 89 2.28 0.19 5.18
N LYS A 90 3.60 0.00 5.24
CA LYS A 90 4.25 -0.63 6.41
C LYS A 90 4.16 0.27 7.63
N ASP A 91 4.53 1.54 7.48
CA ASP A 91 4.49 2.52 8.57
C ASP A 91 3.07 2.78 9.04
N LEU A 92 2.10 2.84 8.14
CA LEU A 92 0.69 3.01 8.45
C LEU A 92 0.12 1.76 9.11
N ALA A 93 0.51 0.56 8.67
CA ALA A 93 0.13 -0.68 9.32
C ALA A 93 0.67 -0.72 10.75
N GLU A 94 1.94 -0.34 10.96
CA GLU A 94 2.54 -0.29 12.30
C GLU A 94 1.95 0.82 13.16
N LEU A 95 1.65 1.99 12.59
CA LEU A 95 0.92 3.07 13.26
C LEU A 95 -0.47 2.60 13.71
N LEU A 96 -1.23 1.96 12.82
CA LEU A 96 -2.56 1.46 13.12
C LEU A 96 -2.50 0.34 14.18
N LYS A 97 -1.53 -0.57 14.06
CA LYS A 97 -1.28 -1.66 15.01
C LYS A 97 -0.86 -1.12 16.38
N SER A 98 0.03 -0.13 16.44
CA SER A 98 0.46 0.51 17.68
C SER A 98 -0.69 1.25 18.37
N LEU A 99 -1.56 1.95 17.63
CA LEU A 99 -2.76 2.56 18.18
C LEU A 99 -3.72 1.51 18.78
N LEU A 100 -3.98 0.42 18.04
CA LEU A 100 -4.84 -0.67 18.50
C LEU A 100 -4.27 -1.35 19.76
N ARG A 101 -2.95 -1.61 19.81
CA ARG A 101 -2.28 -2.26 20.96
C ARG A 101 -2.47 -1.52 22.28
N ARG A 102 -2.79 -0.22 22.25
CA ARG A 102 -2.99 0.59 23.45
C ARG A 102 -4.27 0.23 24.21
N PHE A 103 -5.28 -0.31 23.53
CA PHE A 103 -6.60 -0.54 24.14
C PHE A 103 -7.31 -1.83 23.69
N VAL A 104 -6.80 -2.54 22.68
CA VAL A 104 -7.34 -3.82 22.19
C VAL A 104 -6.52 -4.99 22.71
N LYS A 105 -7.18 -6.10 23.04
CA LYS A 105 -6.54 -7.33 23.54
C LYS A 105 -5.48 -7.82 22.57
N ARG A 106 -4.34 -8.24 23.12
CA ARG A 106 -3.15 -8.61 22.35
C ARG A 106 -3.40 -9.80 21.42
N GLU A 107 -4.18 -10.78 21.88
CA GLU A 107 -4.59 -11.99 21.14
C GLU A 107 -5.27 -11.68 19.79
N LEU A 108 -5.92 -10.52 19.66
CA LEU A 108 -6.59 -10.12 18.41
C LEU A 108 -5.64 -9.46 17.40
N LEU A 109 -4.42 -9.12 17.84
CA LEU A 109 -3.43 -8.36 17.04
C LEU A 109 -2.18 -9.19 16.71
N GLU A 110 -2.09 -10.42 17.20
CA GLU A 110 -1.03 -11.38 16.84
C GLU A 110 -1.20 -11.79 15.37
N ASP A 111 -0.11 -11.72 14.61
CA ASP A 111 -0.02 -12.06 13.18
C ASP A 111 -1.10 -11.44 12.26
N ILE A 112 -1.65 -10.30 12.66
CA ILE A 112 -2.66 -9.60 11.89
C ILE A 112 -2.08 -8.98 10.60
N THR A 113 -2.67 -9.33 9.46
CA THR A 113 -2.30 -8.76 8.16
C THR A 113 -2.71 -7.28 8.03
N PRO A 114 -2.05 -6.48 7.17
CA PRO A 114 -2.43 -5.09 6.89
C PRO A 114 -3.89 -4.92 6.45
N LEU A 115 -4.42 -5.84 5.64
CA LEU A 115 -5.84 -5.81 5.26
C LEU A 115 -6.76 -6.01 6.47
N LYS A 116 -6.47 -7.00 7.32
CA LYS A 116 -7.28 -7.27 8.52
C LYS A 116 -7.25 -6.09 9.50
N LEU A 117 -6.13 -5.38 9.63
CA LEU A 117 -6.04 -4.15 10.44
C LEU A 117 -7.06 -3.08 10.01
N THR A 118 -7.37 -2.98 8.72
CA THR A 118 -8.39 -2.03 8.23
C THR A 118 -9.83 -2.40 8.57
N LYS A 119 -10.05 -3.62 9.07
CA LYS A 119 -11.36 -4.22 9.34
C LYS A 119 -11.62 -4.52 10.82
N VAL A 120 -10.61 -4.36 11.69
CA VAL A 120 -10.80 -4.55 13.13
C VAL A 120 -11.86 -3.58 13.63
N ASP A 121 -12.91 -4.11 14.27
CA ASP A 121 -13.91 -3.27 14.92
C ASP A 121 -13.33 -2.72 16.23
N ALA A 122 -12.81 -1.50 16.15
CA ALA A 122 -12.24 -0.79 17.28
C ALA A 122 -13.29 -0.35 18.31
N ALA A 123 -14.58 -0.35 17.96
CA ALA A 123 -15.66 0.08 18.86
C ALA A 123 -16.28 -1.07 19.68
N ASP A 124 -15.93 -2.33 19.37
CA ASP A 124 -16.40 -3.49 20.12
C ASP A 124 -15.69 -3.58 21.48
N GLU A 125 -16.39 -3.16 22.54
CA GLU A 125 -15.89 -3.17 23.93
C GLU A 125 -15.48 -4.58 24.41
N LYS A 126 -15.95 -5.66 23.78
CA LYS A 126 -15.53 -7.04 24.13
C LYS A 126 -14.07 -7.30 23.78
N ASN A 127 -13.56 -6.59 22.78
CA ASN A 127 -12.19 -6.70 22.29
C ASN A 127 -11.23 -5.81 23.06
N TRP A 128 -11.75 -4.97 23.97
CA TRP A 128 -10.95 -4.03 24.72
C TRP A 128 -10.26 -4.69 25.91
N VAL A 129 -9.11 -4.13 26.28
CA VAL A 129 -8.47 -4.44 27.57
C VAL A 129 -9.27 -3.79 28.71
N SER A 130 -9.03 -4.25 29.94
CA SER A 130 -9.57 -3.55 31.12
C SER A 130 -9.11 -2.07 31.13
N PRO A 131 -9.92 -1.10 31.57
CA PRO A 131 -9.48 0.27 31.77
C PRO A 131 -8.28 0.40 32.74
N MET A 132 -7.95 -0.63 33.53
CA MET A 132 -6.70 -0.64 34.31
C MET A 132 -5.44 -0.85 33.46
N ASN A 133 -5.59 -1.43 32.26
CA ASN A 133 -4.49 -1.88 31.40
C ASN A 133 -4.39 -1.07 30.10
N VAL A 134 -5.21 -0.03 29.89
CA VAL A 134 -5.09 0.84 28.72
C VAL A 134 -3.82 1.67 28.81
N ASP A 135 -3.09 1.76 27.70
CA ASP A 135 -1.96 2.68 27.57
C ASP A 135 -2.45 4.08 27.17
N ILE A 136 -2.57 4.97 28.14
CA ILE A 136 -2.90 6.40 27.94
C ILE A 136 -1.67 7.27 27.69
N GLY A 137 -0.47 6.69 27.69
CA GLY A 137 0.80 7.39 27.50
C GLY A 137 1.40 7.95 28.79
N LEU A 138 2.74 8.06 28.78
CA LEU A 138 3.54 8.46 29.95
C LEU A 138 3.15 9.81 30.55
N GLY A 139 2.78 10.78 29.70
CA GLY A 139 2.39 12.11 30.15
C GLY A 139 1.11 12.08 31.00
N ALA A 140 0.08 11.40 30.51
CA ALA A 140 -1.19 11.28 31.25
C ALA A 140 -1.01 10.46 32.54
N GLU A 141 -0.26 9.36 32.49
CA GLU A 141 0.08 8.56 33.67
C GLU A 141 0.80 9.39 34.76
N SER A 142 1.75 10.22 34.36
CA SER A 142 2.51 11.07 35.29
C SER A 142 1.61 12.11 35.98
N VAL A 143 0.70 12.71 35.22
CA VAL A 143 -0.27 13.69 35.76
C VAL A 143 -1.25 13.03 36.73
N ILE A 144 -1.78 11.85 36.39
CA ILE A 144 -2.71 11.12 37.28
C ILE A 144 -2.02 10.78 38.61
N LYS A 145 -0.80 10.25 38.56
CA LYS A 145 -0.01 9.93 39.76
C LYS A 145 0.20 11.17 40.65
N ALA A 146 0.59 12.29 40.05
CA ALA A 146 0.80 13.54 40.77
C ALA A 146 -0.50 14.13 41.37
N LEU A 147 -1.66 13.88 40.75
CA LEU A 147 -2.96 14.30 41.28
C LEU A 147 -3.41 13.41 42.44
N GLN A 148 -3.16 12.10 42.37
CA GLN A 148 -3.54 11.15 43.42
C GLN A 148 -2.64 11.26 44.66
N SER A 149 -1.37 11.64 44.50
CA SER A 149 -0.43 11.78 45.62
C SER A 149 -0.66 13.03 46.49
N LYS A 150 -1.56 13.94 46.10
CA LYS A 150 -1.82 15.18 46.86
C LYS A 150 -2.68 14.91 48.10
N PRO A 151 -2.32 15.48 49.28
CA PRO A 151 -3.18 15.41 50.46
C PRO A 151 -4.56 16.01 50.16
N GLY A 152 -5.63 15.27 50.48
CA GLY A 152 -7.01 15.69 50.17
C GLY A 152 -7.38 15.61 48.69
N SER A 153 -6.69 14.76 47.90
CA SER A 153 -6.99 14.58 46.48
C SER A 153 -8.46 14.28 46.22
N ARG A 154 -9.05 15.05 45.30
CA ARG A 154 -10.42 14.83 44.79
C ARG A 154 -10.47 13.79 43.66
N VAL A 155 -9.31 13.28 43.23
CA VAL A 155 -9.21 12.32 42.13
C VAL A 155 -9.30 10.91 42.69
N GLY A 156 -10.54 10.41 42.77
CA GLY A 156 -10.81 9.03 43.16
C GLY A 156 -10.47 8.03 42.05
N GLU A 157 -10.32 6.76 42.43
CA GLU A 157 -10.05 5.64 41.52
C GLU A 157 -11.13 5.49 40.44
N LEU A 158 -12.41 5.70 40.80
CA LEU A 158 -13.53 5.67 39.87
C LEU A 158 -13.41 6.75 38.78
N SER A 159 -12.95 7.95 39.13
CA SER A 159 -12.73 9.04 38.17
C SER A 159 -11.61 8.71 37.20
N VAL A 160 -10.53 8.08 37.68
CA VAL A 160 -9.42 7.62 36.84
C VAL A 160 -9.87 6.52 35.88
N LEU A 161 -10.64 5.54 36.36
CA LEU A 161 -11.22 4.49 35.52
C LEU A 161 -12.15 5.06 34.46
N THR A 162 -12.96 6.05 34.82
CA THR A 162 -13.85 6.75 33.88
C THR A 162 -13.06 7.47 32.79
N PHE A 163 -12.05 8.26 33.19
CA PHE A 163 -11.14 8.94 32.25
C PHE A 163 -10.44 7.95 31.30
N ARG A 164 -9.93 6.84 31.84
CA ARG A 164 -9.30 5.80 31.03
C ARG A 164 -10.27 5.16 30.03
N LYS A 165 -11.53 4.90 30.43
CA LYS A 165 -12.59 4.43 29.51
C LYS A 165 -12.89 5.47 28.42
N GLU A 166 -12.87 6.77 28.73
CA GLU A 166 -13.01 7.84 27.74
C GLU A 166 -11.82 7.89 26.76
N CYS A 167 -10.58 7.71 27.24
CA CYS A 167 -9.42 7.59 26.37
C CYS A 167 -9.56 6.43 25.38
N MET A 168 -10.08 5.27 25.81
CA MET A 168 -10.32 4.13 24.93
C MET A 168 -11.34 4.46 23.83
N LYS A 169 -12.42 5.15 24.17
CA LYS A 169 -13.40 5.66 23.17
C LYS A 169 -12.75 6.64 22.19
N GLY A 170 -11.90 7.53 22.67
CA GLY A 170 -11.13 8.47 21.84
C GLY A 170 -10.18 7.75 20.88
N LEU A 171 -9.41 6.78 21.38
CA LEU A 171 -8.52 5.94 20.57
C LEU A 171 -9.31 5.14 19.52
N ALA A 172 -10.45 4.56 19.89
CA ALA A 172 -11.33 3.86 18.95
C ALA A 172 -11.82 4.78 17.82
N ALA A 173 -12.21 6.02 18.15
CA ALA A 173 -12.62 7.00 17.15
C ALA A 173 -11.46 7.40 16.21
N MET A 174 -10.25 7.58 16.75
CA MET A 174 -9.05 7.84 15.95
C MET A 174 -8.75 6.68 14.99
N VAL A 175 -8.76 5.44 15.50
CA VAL A 175 -8.55 4.23 14.69
C VAL A 175 -9.57 4.16 13.55
N LYS A 176 -10.86 4.39 13.84
CA LYS A 176 -11.91 4.41 12.83
C LYS A 176 -11.64 5.43 11.73
N LYS A 177 -11.17 6.64 12.10
CA LYS A 177 -10.81 7.69 11.12
C LYS A 177 -9.61 7.30 10.25
N VAL A 178 -8.59 6.68 10.83
CA VAL A 178 -7.44 6.16 10.08
C VAL A 178 -7.88 5.04 9.13
N GLN A 179 -8.73 4.12 9.60
CA GLN A 179 -9.27 3.03 8.79
C GLN A 179 -10.13 3.55 7.63
N GLU A 180 -11.00 4.54 7.83
CA GLU A 180 -11.88 5.13 6.80
C GLU A 180 -11.10 5.52 5.55
N LYS A 181 -9.97 6.21 5.71
CA LYS A 181 -9.13 6.73 4.62
C LYS A 181 -7.88 5.88 4.32
N SER A 182 -7.76 4.70 4.92
CA SER A 182 -6.53 3.92 4.84
C SER A 182 -6.25 3.41 3.41
N PRO A 183 -5.08 3.74 2.81
CA PRO A 183 -4.67 3.15 1.54
C PRO A 183 -4.48 1.63 1.63
N LEU A 184 -4.31 1.06 2.84
CA LEU A 184 -4.19 -0.40 3.04
C LEU A 184 -5.40 -1.19 2.56
N LYS A 185 -6.55 -0.55 2.29
CA LYS A 185 -7.71 -1.19 1.66
C LYS A 185 -7.44 -1.61 0.22
N PHE A 186 -6.59 -0.88 -0.49
CA PHE A 186 -6.32 -1.12 -1.91
C PHE A 186 -5.31 -2.26 -2.09
N PRO A 187 -5.60 -3.27 -2.93
CA PRO A 187 -4.68 -4.38 -3.18
C PRO A 187 -3.31 -3.91 -3.69
N VAL A 188 -3.27 -2.91 -4.57
CA VAL A 188 -2.00 -2.36 -5.09
C VAL A 188 -1.10 -1.84 -3.96
N VAL A 189 -1.64 -1.16 -2.96
CA VAL A 189 -0.90 -0.64 -1.79
C VAL A 189 -0.22 -1.78 -1.03
N ARG A 190 -0.95 -2.86 -0.78
CA ARG A 190 -0.39 -4.01 -0.05
C ARG A 190 0.60 -4.81 -0.89
N HIS A 191 0.33 -4.94 -2.19
CA HIS A 191 1.13 -5.75 -3.09
C HIS A 191 2.49 -5.13 -3.42
N ILE A 192 2.60 -3.81 -3.48
CA ILE A 192 3.89 -3.17 -3.80
C ILE A 192 4.79 -3.00 -2.58
N ALA A 193 4.31 -3.26 -1.36
CA ALA A 193 5.13 -3.25 -0.17
C ALA A 193 6.30 -4.25 -0.22
N CYS A 194 6.22 -5.31 -1.04
CA CYS A 194 7.33 -6.23 -1.27
C CYS A 194 8.48 -5.63 -2.08
N LEU A 195 8.25 -4.50 -2.76
CA LEU A 195 9.26 -3.75 -3.52
C LEU A 195 9.94 -2.66 -2.68
N ASP A 196 9.73 -2.65 -1.35
CA ASP A 196 10.42 -1.75 -0.44
C ASP A 196 11.96 -1.95 -0.56
N PRO A 197 12.72 -0.92 -0.98
CA PRO A 197 14.16 -1.01 -1.19
C PRO A 197 14.91 -1.47 0.06
N THR A 198 14.39 -1.17 1.25
CA THR A 198 14.96 -1.58 2.53
C THR A 198 14.86 -3.09 2.73
N ASN A 199 13.76 -3.71 2.29
CA ASN A 199 13.59 -5.16 2.41
C ASN A 199 14.33 -5.88 1.27
N MET A 200 14.30 -5.34 0.05
CA MET A 200 15.03 -5.90 -1.11
C MET A 200 16.56 -5.89 -0.92
N SER A 201 17.09 -4.86 -0.29
CA SER A 201 18.53 -4.76 0.00
C SER A 201 18.97 -5.70 1.13
N ARG A 202 18.09 -5.97 2.09
CA ARG A 202 18.38 -6.86 3.22
C ARG A 202 18.26 -8.34 2.86
N ASP A 203 17.28 -8.69 2.05
CA ASP A 203 17.01 -10.06 1.63
C ASP A 203 16.57 -10.09 0.15
N PRO A 204 17.44 -10.53 -0.77
CA PRO A 204 17.12 -10.65 -2.20
C PRO A 204 15.96 -11.59 -2.51
N GLU A 205 15.69 -12.58 -1.64
CA GLU A 205 14.59 -13.55 -1.80
C GLU A 205 13.28 -13.06 -1.15
N TRP A 206 13.31 -11.93 -0.43
CA TRP A 206 12.15 -11.34 0.26
C TRP A 206 10.93 -11.18 -0.65
N ILE A 207 11.18 -10.74 -1.89
CA ILE A 207 10.16 -10.51 -2.93
C ILE A 207 9.47 -11.82 -3.28
N VAL A 208 10.21 -12.93 -3.36
CA VAL A 208 9.71 -14.24 -3.81
C VAL A 208 8.79 -14.85 -2.74
N VAL A 209 9.16 -14.72 -1.47
CA VAL A 209 8.42 -15.26 -0.33
C VAL A 209 7.10 -14.50 -0.12
N HIS A 210 7.16 -13.18 0.01
CA HIS A 210 5.99 -12.37 0.40
C HIS A 210 5.03 -12.06 -0.76
N ARG A 211 5.34 -12.53 -1.98
CA ARG A 211 4.42 -12.47 -3.12
C ARG A 211 3.26 -13.47 -2.98
N LYS A 212 3.37 -14.50 -2.12
CA LYS A 212 2.39 -15.61 -2.00
C LYS A 212 1.27 -15.39 -0.98
N ASP A 213 1.43 -14.51 0.00
CA ASP A 213 0.59 -14.55 1.23
C ASP A 213 -0.67 -13.67 1.23
N GLU A 214 -1.02 -13.02 0.11
CA GLU A 214 -2.26 -12.24 0.05
C GLU A 214 -3.17 -12.77 -1.08
N GLU A 215 -4.03 -13.72 -0.67
CA GLU A 215 -5.26 -14.20 -1.28
C GLU A 215 -5.68 -13.50 -2.59
N CYS A 216 -5.22 -14.03 -3.74
CA CYS A 216 -5.89 -13.79 -5.02
C CYS A 216 -5.48 -14.86 -6.05
N SER A 217 -6.33 -15.88 -6.19
CA SER A 217 -6.32 -16.76 -7.37
C SER A 217 -7.12 -16.09 -8.49
N PRO A 218 -6.50 -15.82 -9.66
CA PRO A 218 -7.27 -15.89 -10.89
C PRO A 218 -6.70 -16.96 -11.81
N LYS A 219 -7.55 -17.94 -12.13
CA LYS A 219 -7.44 -18.76 -13.34
C LYS A 219 -7.40 -17.80 -14.52
N ILE A 220 -6.29 -17.78 -15.27
CA ILE A 220 -6.21 -17.05 -16.54
C ILE A 220 -6.76 -18.01 -17.61
N PRO A 221 -7.85 -17.67 -18.32
CA PRO A 221 -8.29 -18.48 -19.45
C PRO A 221 -7.31 -18.32 -20.62
N GLY A 222 -7.07 -19.42 -21.33
CA GLY A 222 -6.06 -19.54 -22.38
C GLY A 222 -6.18 -18.48 -23.48
N GLY A 223 -5.04 -17.90 -23.84
CA GLY A 223 -4.87 -17.11 -25.05
C GLY A 223 -3.76 -17.74 -25.90
N GLN A 224 -4.07 -18.06 -27.15
CA GLN A 224 -3.22 -18.76 -28.11
C GLN A 224 -1.85 -18.09 -28.30
N ALA A 225 -0.80 -18.92 -28.36
CA ALA A 225 0.54 -18.51 -28.73
C ALA A 225 0.59 -18.14 -30.21
N VAL A 226 1.06 -16.93 -30.54
CA VAL A 226 1.35 -16.53 -31.91
C VAL A 226 2.85 -16.29 -32.07
N GLY A 227 3.48 -17.16 -32.86
CA GLY A 227 4.62 -16.89 -33.74
C GLY A 227 5.96 -16.48 -33.12
N ARG A 228 6.90 -17.44 -33.03
CA ARG A 228 8.33 -17.16 -32.86
C ARG A 228 8.83 -16.28 -34.03
N ARG A 229 9.45 -15.14 -33.74
CA ARG A 229 10.47 -14.56 -34.63
C ARG A 229 11.71 -14.25 -33.81
N SER A 230 12.79 -14.93 -34.14
CA SER A 230 14.15 -14.62 -33.70
C SER A 230 14.60 -13.33 -34.40
N PHE A 231 15.08 -12.36 -33.62
CA PHE A 231 15.96 -11.32 -34.15
C PHE A 231 17.30 -11.46 -33.44
N SER A 232 18.31 -11.86 -34.19
CA SER A 232 19.72 -11.63 -33.86
C SER A 232 19.99 -10.13 -33.99
N TRP A 233 20.81 -9.63 -33.07
CA TRP A 233 21.21 -8.24 -32.82
C TRP A 233 21.41 -7.37 -34.05
#